data_AF-B7ZY94-F1
#
_entry.id   AF-B7ZY94-F1
#
_cell.length_a   1.000
_cell.length_b   1.000
_cell.length_c   1.000
_cell.angle_alpha   90.00
_cell.angle_beta   90.00
_cell.angle_gamma   90.00
#
_symmetry.space_group_name_H-M   'P 1'
#
loop_
_entity.id
_entity.type
_entity.pdbx_description
1 polymer ?
#
loop_
_entity_poly.entity_id
_entity_poly.type
_entity_poly.pdbx_seq_one_letter_code
_entity_poly.pdbx_strand_id
1 'polypeptide(L)'
;MLSRLPATVSLLRRSLREPRGFSSSVLASSKETADGKLVASVLFERLPVVIPKIHPVVYAFQEFSFRWRQQYRRQYPEEVLGKADARGKGDYHIDYVPAPRITEADKTNDRKSLQRALDNKLYLLLYGNAYGAPDGKPVWHFPEKVYENEETMRLCAEAALKSVLGGLDHTYFVGNAPMAHMAVEQTDSSVSSFKRFFSSHKWLAQRNTMLENAMTSRG
;
A
#
# COMPACT_ATOMS: atom_id res chain seq x y z
N MET A 1 9.45 32.77 -67.63
CA MET A 1 8.06 32.57 -67.18
C MET A 1 7.88 31.10 -66.85
N LEU A 2 7.81 30.75 -65.56
CA LEU A 2 7.59 29.37 -65.10
C LEU A 2 6.45 29.42 -64.07
N SER A 3 5.28 28.93 -64.49
CA SER A 3 4.05 28.86 -63.72
C SER A 3 4.16 27.76 -62.66
N ARG A 4 3.81 28.08 -61.40
CA ARG A 4 3.67 27.11 -60.31
C ARG A 4 2.28 26.47 -60.35
N LEU A 5 2.22 25.15 -60.31
CA LEU A 5 0.98 24.39 -60.12
C LEU A 5 0.54 24.44 -58.64
N PRO A 6 -0.77 24.46 -58.32
CA PRO A 6 -1.25 24.45 -56.95
C PRO A 6 -1.25 23.03 -56.35
N ALA A 7 -0.80 22.90 -55.11
CA ALA A 7 -0.88 21.67 -54.33
C ALA A 7 -2.29 21.46 -53.78
N THR A 8 -2.90 20.32 -54.09
CA THR A 8 -4.18 19.88 -53.53
C THR A 8 -3.95 19.18 -52.19
N VAL A 9 -4.45 19.77 -51.11
CA VAL A 9 -4.44 19.17 -49.77
C VAL A 9 -5.70 18.31 -49.60
N SER A 10 -5.55 16.99 -49.61
CA SER A 10 -6.62 16.05 -49.30
C SER A 10 -6.87 16.00 -47.79
N LEU A 11 -8.03 16.49 -47.34
CA LEU A 11 -8.47 16.34 -45.94
C LEU A 11 -8.96 14.90 -45.71
N LEU A 12 -8.11 14.06 -45.11
CA LEU A 12 -8.52 12.78 -44.54
C LEU A 12 -9.36 13.03 -43.29
N ARG A 13 -10.69 12.90 -43.43
CA ARG A 13 -11.67 12.91 -42.35
C ARG A 13 -11.45 11.66 -41.49
N ARG A 14 -10.70 11.76 -40.38
CA ARG A 14 -10.66 10.72 -39.35
C ARG A 14 -12.04 10.65 -38.68
N SER A 15 -12.77 9.58 -38.97
CA SER A 15 -13.93 9.15 -38.18
C SER A 15 -13.42 8.76 -36.78
N LEU A 16 -13.71 9.58 -35.77
CA LEU A 16 -13.57 9.19 -34.38
C LEU A 16 -14.78 8.30 -34.03
N ARG A 17 -14.55 7.00 -33.96
CA ARG A 17 -15.46 6.06 -33.29
C ARG A 17 -15.27 6.16 -31.78
N GLU A 18 -16.41 6.15 -31.11
CA GLU A 18 -16.68 5.85 -29.69
C GLU A 18 -16.25 6.89 -28.62
N PRO A 19 -17.23 7.52 -27.93
CA PRO A 19 -16.94 8.16 -26.66
C PRO A 19 -16.70 7.08 -25.60
N ARG A 20 -15.46 6.95 -25.13
CA ARG A 20 -15.15 6.38 -23.82
C ARG A 20 -15.73 7.32 -22.76
N GLY A 21 -16.96 7.05 -22.34
CA GLY A 21 -17.60 7.77 -21.25
C GLY A 21 -16.95 7.44 -19.91
N PHE A 22 -16.37 8.45 -19.26
CA PHE A 22 -16.15 8.43 -17.83
C PHE A 22 -17.51 8.52 -17.12
N SER A 23 -17.71 7.63 -16.13
CA SER A 23 -18.83 7.51 -15.19
C SER A 23 -19.93 8.58 -15.24
N SER A 24 -21.14 8.18 -15.62
CA SER A 24 -22.37 8.83 -15.16
C SER A 24 -22.88 8.10 -13.92
N SER A 25 -23.03 8.84 -12.82
CA SER A 25 -23.75 8.39 -11.63
C SER A 25 -25.24 8.32 -11.94
N VAL A 26 -25.73 7.12 -12.25
CA VAL A 26 -27.17 6.81 -12.23
C VAL A 26 -27.41 5.95 -11.00
N LEU A 27 -28.31 6.42 -10.12
CA LEU A 27 -28.93 5.61 -9.07
C LEU A 27 -29.64 4.43 -9.75
N ALA A 28 -28.92 3.34 -9.95
CA ALA A 28 -29.47 2.11 -10.48
C ALA A 28 -29.88 1.23 -9.30
N SER A 29 -31.20 1.19 -9.08
CA SER A 29 -31.86 0.06 -8.43
C SER A 29 -31.30 -1.24 -8.98
N SER A 30 -30.93 -2.16 -8.09
CA SER A 30 -30.30 -3.44 -8.36
C SER A 30 -31.14 -4.28 -9.32
N LYS A 31 -30.91 -4.11 -10.61
CA LYS A 31 -31.38 -4.99 -11.67
C LYS A 31 -30.12 -5.61 -12.25
N GLU A 32 -29.96 -6.92 -12.06
CA GLU A 32 -28.85 -7.72 -12.54
C GLU A 32 -28.45 -7.29 -13.97
N THR A 33 -27.38 -6.52 -14.08
CA THR A 33 -26.78 -6.24 -15.38
C THR A 33 -26.04 -7.50 -15.79
N ALA A 34 -26.23 -7.92 -17.04
CA ALA A 34 -25.72 -9.15 -17.65
C ALA A 34 -24.17 -9.27 -17.74
N ASP A 35 -23.43 -8.46 -16.98
CA ASP A 35 -21.98 -8.45 -16.88
C ASP A 35 -21.57 -9.14 -15.57
N GLY A 36 -20.64 -10.09 -15.67
CA GLY A 36 -20.24 -11.02 -14.62
C GLY A 36 -20.02 -10.46 -13.20
N LYS A 37 -20.07 -11.35 -12.21
CA LYS A 37 -20.05 -11.02 -10.76
C LYS A 37 -18.90 -10.09 -10.39
N LEU A 38 -19.14 -9.18 -9.45
CA LEU A 38 -18.10 -8.28 -8.95
C LEU A 38 -17.54 -8.82 -7.63
N VAL A 39 -16.23 -8.70 -7.44
CA VAL A 39 -15.54 -9.15 -6.22
C VAL A 39 -14.71 -8.01 -5.67
N ALA A 40 -14.95 -7.62 -4.43
CA ALA A 40 -14.11 -6.68 -3.71
C ALA A 40 -12.94 -7.44 -3.06
N SER A 41 -11.72 -7.02 -3.29
CA SER A 41 -10.51 -7.59 -2.70
C SER A 41 -9.66 -6.51 -2.04
N VAL A 42 -9.04 -6.86 -0.92
CA VAL A 42 -8.38 -5.90 -0.03
C VAL A 42 -6.88 -6.14 0.02
N LEU A 43 -6.12 -5.15 -0.43
CA LEU A 43 -4.68 -5.10 -0.22
C LEU A 43 -4.41 -4.47 1.15
N PHE A 44 -4.27 -5.29 2.18
CA PHE A 44 -3.96 -4.81 3.52
C PHE A 44 -2.45 -4.81 3.75
N GLU A 45 -1.87 -3.61 3.87
CA GLU A 45 -0.44 -3.39 4.00
C GLU A 45 -0.03 -2.78 5.35
N ARG A 46 1.11 -3.21 5.88
CA ARG A 46 1.81 -2.54 6.97
C ARG A 46 3.01 -1.80 6.40
N LEU A 47 3.13 -0.52 6.75
CA LEU A 47 4.21 0.35 6.25
C LEU A 47 5.55 0.06 6.94
N PRO A 48 6.68 0.35 6.28
CA PRO A 48 7.99 0.29 6.90
C PRO A 48 8.04 1.19 8.14
N VAL A 49 8.52 0.63 9.25
CA VAL A 49 8.75 1.36 10.51
C VAL A 49 10.14 2.02 10.50
N VAL A 50 11.10 1.42 9.80
CA VAL A 50 12.47 1.89 9.73
C VAL A 50 12.87 2.21 8.28
N ILE A 51 13.67 3.25 8.09
CA ILE A 51 14.18 3.66 6.77
C ILE A 51 15.03 2.52 6.18
N PRO A 52 14.77 2.05 4.95
CA PRO A 52 15.55 0.99 4.30
C PRO A 52 17.06 1.25 4.27
N LYS A 53 17.85 0.18 4.23
CA LYS A 53 19.31 0.29 4.12
C LYS A 53 19.70 0.93 2.78
N ILE A 54 20.56 1.93 2.85
CA ILE A 54 21.09 2.63 1.68
C ILE A 54 22.11 1.72 0.99
N HIS A 55 22.13 1.75 -0.35
CA HIS A 55 23.12 1.01 -1.15
C HIS A 55 24.55 1.49 -0.84
N PRO A 56 25.57 0.61 -0.75
CA PRO A 56 26.92 0.97 -0.32
C PRO A 56 27.57 2.08 -1.17
N VAL A 57 27.32 2.12 -2.48
CA VAL A 57 27.83 3.19 -3.36
C VAL A 57 27.20 4.54 -3.04
N VAL A 58 25.90 4.57 -2.76
CA VAL A 58 25.20 5.80 -2.38
C VAL A 58 25.69 6.28 -1.03
N TYR A 59 25.90 5.35 -0.09
CA TYR A 59 26.52 5.66 1.21
C TYR A 59 27.93 6.24 1.05
N ALA A 60 28.80 5.60 0.26
CA ALA A 60 30.15 6.10 0.01
C ALA A 60 30.16 7.50 -0.62
N PHE A 61 29.25 7.77 -1.56
CA PHE A 61 29.10 9.09 -2.14
C PHE A 61 28.58 10.12 -1.12
N GLN A 62 27.63 9.75 -0.26
CA GLN A 62 27.13 10.64 0.80
C GLN A 62 28.23 11.00 1.80
N GLU A 63 29.03 10.02 2.24
CA GLU A 63 30.20 10.23 3.10
C GLU A 63 31.24 11.14 2.43
N PHE A 64 31.56 10.88 1.16
CA PHE A 64 32.44 11.74 0.37
C PHE A 64 31.91 13.18 0.27
N SER A 65 30.63 13.34 -0.09
CA SER A 65 29.97 14.63 -0.23
C SER A 65 29.92 15.39 1.10
N PHE A 66 29.69 14.68 2.21
CA PHE A 66 29.74 15.26 3.55
C PHE A 66 31.13 15.81 3.86
N ARG A 67 32.19 15.02 3.65
CA ARG A 67 33.58 15.44 3.88
C ARG A 67 33.99 16.61 2.99
N TRP A 68 33.67 16.52 1.70
CA TRP A 68 33.89 17.61 0.75
C TRP A 68 33.22 18.90 1.19
N ARG A 69 31.95 18.81 1.64
CA ARG A 69 31.22 19.96 2.14
C ARG A 69 31.87 20.55 3.39
N GLN A 70 32.40 19.75 4.32
CA GLN A 70 33.08 20.32 5.49
C GLN A 70 34.31 21.15 5.12
N GLN A 71 35.01 20.81 4.03
CA GLN A 71 36.19 21.55 3.58
C GLN A 71 35.86 22.90 2.95
N TYR A 72 34.78 22.96 2.14
CA TYR A 72 34.47 24.14 1.33
C TYR A 72 33.26 24.94 1.82
N ARG A 73 32.54 24.47 2.84
CA ARG A 73 31.40 25.19 3.40
C ARG A 73 31.88 26.40 4.19
N ARG A 74 31.07 27.46 4.16
CA ARG A 74 31.22 28.62 5.04
C ARG A 74 31.32 28.16 6.50
N GLN A 75 32.42 28.52 7.17
CA GLN A 75 32.56 28.32 8.60
C GLN A 75 31.64 29.30 9.34
N TYR A 76 30.84 28.78 10.27
CA TYR A 76 30.00 29.62 11.12
C TYR A 76 30.78 30.00 12.38
N PRO A 77 30.62 31.23 12.89
CA PRO A 77 31.24 31.62 14.16
C PRO A 77 30.79 30.70 15.30
N GLU A 78 31.72 30.36 16.18
CA GLU A 78 31.45 29.50 17.34
C GLU A 78 30.40 30.10 18.29
N GLU A 79 30.29 31.44 18.35
CA GLU A 79 29.25 32.13 19.12
C GLU A 79 27.82 31.74 18.69
N VAL A 80 27.63 31.32 17.43
CA VAL A 80 26.33 30.87 16.93
C VAL A 80 26.08 29.40 17.29
N LEU A 81 27.12 28.56 17.23
CA LEU A 81 27.02 27.12 17.47
C LEU A 81 27.04 26.76 18.97
N GLY A 82 27.93 27.38 19.76
CA GLY A 82 28.15 27.08 21.18
C GLY A 82 27.02 27.48 22.12
N LYS A 83 26.01 28.25 21.64
CA LYS A 83 24.79 28.53 22.42
C LYS A 83 24.00 27.28 22.76
N ALA A 84 24.17 26.19 22.01
CA ALA A 84 23.54 24.91 22.29
C ALA A 84 24.12 24.22 23.54
N ASP A 85 25.42 24.34 23.78
CA ASP A 85 26.11 23.68 24.91
C ASP A 85 25.74 24.31 26.25
N ALA A 86 25.33 25.60 26.26
CA ALA A 86 24.84 26.30 27.44
C ALA A 86 23.48 25.77 27.95
N ARG A 87 22.77 24.94 27.18
CA ARG A 87 21.44 24.43 27.53
C ARG A 87 21.46 23.32 28.58
N GLY A 88 22.66 22.86 28.99
CA GLY A 88 22.86 21.79 29.95
C GLY A 88 22.51 20.41 29.38
N LYS A 89 23.24 19.37 29.79
CA LYS A 89 22.81 17.99 29.55
C LYS A 89 21.76 17.67 30.60
N GLY A 90 20.59 17.18 30.19
CA GLY A 90 19.49 16.87 31.13
C GLY A 90 19.89 15.81 32.16
N ASP A 91 19.06 15.65 33.20
CA ASP A 91 19.34 14.77 34.36
C ASP A 91 19.43 13.27 34.03
N TYR A 92 19.14 12.89 32.79
CA TYR A 92 19.26 11.51 32.31
C TYR A 92 20.69 11.22 31.89
N HIS A 93 21.37 10.42 32.71
CA HIS A 93 22.77 10.00 32.52
C HIS A 93 22.89 8.70 31.70
N ILE A 94 21.84 8.31 30.98
CA ILE A 94 21.84 7.11 30.13
C ILE A 94 21.98 7.56 28.68
N ASP A 95 23.05 7.13 28.04
CA ASP A 95 23.23 7.35 26.60
C ASP A 95 22.15 6.62 25.82
N TYR A 96 21.50 7.33 24.89
CA TYR A 96 20.50 6.73 24.02
C TYR A 96 21.16 5.70 23.09
N VAL A 97 20.83 4.42 23.29
CA VAL A 97 21.22 3.34 22.38
C VAL A 97 19.98 2.94 21.58
N PRO A 98 20.00 3.11 20.24
CA PRO A 98 18.87 2.72 19.41
C PRO A 98 18.66 1.21 19.44
N ALA A 99 17.40 0.77 19.43
CA ALA A 99 17.05 -0.63 19.35
C ALA A 99 17.61 -1.28 18.06
N PRO A 100 17.98 -2.57 18.10
CA PRO A 100 18.50 -3.27 16.92
C PRO A 100 17.43 -3.35 15.83
N ARG A 101 17.87 -3.19 14.58
CA ARG A 101 16.98 -3.25 13.40
C ARG A 101 16.52 -4.66 13.06
N ILE A 102 17.23 -5.68 13.55
CA ILE A 102 16.91 -7.09 13.32
C ILE A 102 16.19 -7.59 14.57
N THR A 103 14.95 -8.01 14.38
CA THR A 103 14.10 -8.54 15.45
C THR A 103 14.26 -10.05 15.60
N GLU A 104 13.69 -10.63 16.65
CA GLU A 104 13.63 -12.08 16.83
C GLU A 104 12.80 -12.75 15.72
N ALA A 105 11.72 -12.10 15.29
CA ALA A 105 10.86 -12.54 14.18
C ALA A 105 11.61 -12.58 12.83
N ASP A 106 12.62 -11.73 12.65
CA ASP A 106 13.50 -11.78 11.47
C ASP A 106 14.39 -13.01 11.48
N LYS A 107 14.91 -13.39 12.65
CA LYS A 107 15.79 -14.57 12.80
C LYS A 107 15.02 -15.86 12.57
N THR A 108 13.78 -15.94 13.04
CA THR A 108 12.91 -17.13 12.89
C THR A 108 12.10 -17.12 11.58
N ASN A 109 12.16 -16.03 10.81
CA ASN A 109 11.36 -15.80 9.61
C ASN A 109 9.85 -16.00 9.84
N ASP A 110 9.34 -15.50 10.95
CA ASP A 110 7.92 -15.63 11.30
C ASP A 110 7.04 -14.73 10.43
N ARG A 111 6.35 -15.34 9.46
CA ARG A 111 5.44 -14.67 8.52
C ARG A 111 4.09 -14.29 9.12
N LYS A 112 3.75 -14.79 10.32
CA LYS A 112 2.51 -14.43 11.02
C LYS A 112 2.68 -13.16 11.85
N SER A 113 3.90 -12.88 12.31
CA SER A 113 4.22 -11.67 13.06
C SER A 113 4.29 -10.41 12.18
N LEU A 114 3.92 -9.27 12.76
CA LEU A 114 4.12 -7.94 12.17
C LEU A 114 5.45 -7.28 12.55
N GLN A 115 6.24 -7.93 13.41
CA GLN A 115 7.54 -7.42 13.87
C GLN A 115 8.68 -7.82 12.93
N ARG A 116 8.41 -8.63 11.89
CA ARG A 116 9.38 -8.98 10.84
C ARG A 116 9.56 -7.85 9.82
N ALA A 117 10.76 -7.73 9.26
CA ALA A 117 11.17 -6.85 8.18
C ALA A 117 10.68 -5.41 8.41
N LEU A 118 11.17 -4.77 9.48
CA LEU A 118 10.78 -3.41 9.87
C LEU A 118 11.05 -2.36 8.77
N ASP A 119 11.94 -2.66 7.83
CA ASP A 119 12.31 -1.81 6.70
C ASP A 119 11.48 -2.03 5.44
N ASN A 120 10.61 -3.05 5.42
CA ASN A 120 9.82 -3.40 4.25
C ASN A 120 8.31 -3.28 4.50
N LYS A 121 7.56 -3.13 3.39
CA LYS A 121 6.11 -3.25 3.39
C LYS A 121 5.73 -4.72 3.55
N LEU A 122 4.79 -5.01 4.44
CA LEU A 122 4.20 -6.34 4.58
C LEU A 122 2.78 -6.33 4.05
N TYR A 123 2.35 -7.44 3.45
CA TYR A 123 1.01 -7.64 2.93
C TYR A 123 0.34 -8.83 3.62
N LEU A 124 -0.95 -8.69 3.94
CA LEU A 124 -1.76 -9.79 4.45
C LEU A 124 -2.24 -10.66 3.29
N LEU A 125 -1.89 -11.95 3.36
CA LEU A 125 -2.35 -12.99 2.45
C LEU A 125 -3.04 -14.07 3.28
N LEU A 126 -4.15 -14.58 2.78
CA LEU A 126 -4.92 -15.66 3.38
C LEU A 126 -4.75 -16.92 2.56
N TYR A 127 -4.71 -18.07 3.22
CA TYR A 127 -4.69 -19.37 2.58
C TYR A 127 -6.07 -20.01 2.71
N GLY A 128 -6.75 -20.26 1.59
CA GLY A 128 -8.10 -20.80 1.61
C GLY A 128 -8.74 -20.85 0.24
N ASN A 129 -10.06 -21.02 0.23
CA ASN A 129 -10.84 -21.08 -1.01
C ASN A 129 -11.09 -19.66 -1.53
N ALA A 130 -10.35 -19.26 -2.54
CA ALA A 130 -10.54 -17.99 -3.23
C ALA A 130 -11.73 -18.09 -4.21
N TYR A 131 -12.42 -16.99 -4.42
CA TYR A 131 -13.44 -16.89 -5.44
C TYR A 131 -12.82 -17.10 -6.83
N GLY A 132 -13.30 -18.13 -7.53
CA GLY A 132 -12.77 -18.55 -8.83
C GLY A 132 -11.50 -19.39 -8.78
N ALA A 133 -11.14 -19.98 -7.63
CA ALA A 133 -10.07 -20.97 -7.57
C ALA A 133 -10.46 -22.26 -8.33
N PRO A 134 -9.57 -22.81 -9.19
CA PRO A 134 -9.85 -24.05 -9.91
C PRO A 134 -9.95 -25.23 -8.92
N ASP A 135 -11.01 -26.04 -9.07
CA ASP A 135 -11.26 -27.27 -8.30
C ASP A 135 -11.36 -27.12 -6.77
N GLY A 136 -11.62 -25.90 -6.26
CA GLY A 136 -11.74 -25.66 -4.81
C GLY A 136 -10.44 -25.91 -4.04
N LYS A 137 -9.29 -25.96 -4.73
CA LYS A 137 -7.98 -26.10 -4.10
C LYS A 137 -7.64 -24.83 -3.33
N PRO A 138 -7.08 -24.93 -2.12
CA PRO A 138 -6.71 -23.76 -1.34
C PRO A 138 -5.54 -23.01 -2.00
N VAL A 139 -5.75 -21.72 -2.26
CA VAL A 139 -4.77 -20.83 -2.91
C VAL A 139 -4.56 -19.60 -2.01
N TRP A 140 -3.35 -19.05 -2.06
CA TRP A 140 -3.05 -17.77 -1.41
C TRP A 140 -3.77 -16.63 -2.13
N HIS A 141 -4.61 -15.90 -1.41
CA HIS A 141 -5.40 -14.80 -1.94
C HIS A 141 -5.49 -13.66 -0.93
N PHE A 142 -5.96 -12.50 -1.40
CA PHE A 142 -6.26 -11.37 -0.53
C PHE A 142 -7.62 -11.57 0.15
N PRO A 143 -7.86 -10.95 1.32
CA PRO A 143 -9.21 -10.86 1.86
C PRO A 143 -10.17 -10.33 0.79
N GLU A 144 -11.18 -11.12 0.45
CA GLU A 144 -12.11 -10.80 -0.62
C GLU A 144 -13.54 -11.17 -0.27
N LYS A 145 -14.48 -10.49 -0.91
CA LYS A 145 -15.91 -10.69 -0.75
C LYS A 145 -16.61 -10.45 -2.09
N VAL A 146 -17.55 -11.33 -2.43
CA VAL A 146 -18.42 -11.13 -3.59
C VAL A 146 -19.36 -9.97 -3.28
N TYR A 147 -19.50 -9.05 -4.23
CA TYR A 147 -20.40 -7.92 -4.10
C TYR A 147 -21.85 -8.38 -4.30
N GLU A 148 -22.69 -8.14 -3.30
CA GLU A 148 -24.10 -8.55 -3.36
C GLU A 148 -25.02 -7.36 -3.06
N ASN A 149 -25.08 -6.93 -1.80
CA ASN A 149 -26.08 -5.97 -1.31
C ASN A 149 -25.47 -4.77 -0.58
N GLU A 150 -24.16 -4.52 -0.72
CA GLU A 150 -23.51 -3.37 -0.10
C GLU A 150 -23.77 -2.07 -0.87
N GLU A 151 -23.81 -0.94 -0.16
CA GLU A 151 -24.08 0.37 -0.78
C GLU A 151 -22.93 0.82 -1.70
N THR A 152 -21.69 0.49 -1.35
CA THR A 152 -20.50 0.85 -2.13
C THR A 152 -19.48 -0.28 -2.15
N MET A 153 -18.67 -0.33 -3.22
CA MET A 153 -17.56 -1.28 -3.34
C MET A 153 -16.56 -1.15 -2.17
N ARG A 154 -16.41 0.08 -1.64
CA ARG A 154 -15.61 0.35 -0.44
C ARG A 154 -16.16 -0.36 0.79
N LEU A 155 -17.47 -0.25 1.05
CA LEU A 155 -18.09 -0.90 2.21
C LEU A 155 -18.02 -2.43 2.08
N CYS A 156 -18.14 -2.97 0.87
CA CYS A 156 -17.93 -4.39 0.60
C CYS A 156 -16.51 -4.84 0.96
N ALA A 157 -15.50 -4.04 0.56
CA ALA A 157 -14.10 -4.28 0.92
C ALA A 157 -13.86 -4.17 2.44
N GLU A 158 -14.41 -3.16 3.11
CA GLU A 158 -14.32 -3.01 4.57
C GLU A 158 -14.98 -4.19 5.30
N ALA A 159 -16.12 -4.68 4.81
CA ALA A 159 -16.78 -5.87 5.34
C ALA A 159 -15.95 -7.15 5.13
N ALA A 160 -15.27 -7.28 3.99
CA ALA A 160 -14.35 -8.39 3.70
C ALA A 160 -13.16 -8.40 4.67
N LEU A 161 -12.62 -7.22 5.01
CA LEU A 161 -11.52 -7.13 5.96
C LEU A 161 -12.02 -7.36 7.41
N LYS A 162 -13.22 -6.85 7.74
CA LYS A 162 -13.83 -7.01 9.05
C LYS A 162 -14.15 -8.48 9.38
N SER A 163 -14.57 -9.29 8.40
CA SER A 163 -14.81 -10.71 8.62
C SER A 163 -13.54 -11.49 8.98
N VAL A 164 -12.38 -11.04 8.50
CA VAL A 164 -11.08 -11.67 8.74
C VAL A 164 -10.45 -11.17 10.05
N LEU A 165 -10.52 -9.87 10.33
CA LEU A 165 -9.88 -9.27 11.51
C LEU A 165 -10.78 -9.24 12.76
N GLY A 166 -12.10 -9.37 12.60
CA GLY A 166 -13.10 -9.18 13.66
C GLY A 166 -13.39 -7.72 14.02
N GLY A 167 -12.50 -6.78 13.68
CA GLY A 167 -12.64 -5.34 13.93
C GLY A 167 -11.74 -4.50 13.02
N LEU A 168 -12.04 -3.20 12.90
CA LEU A 168 -11.36 -2.27 11.98
C LEU A 168 -10.60 -1.14 12.69
N ASP A 169 -10.48 -1.19 14.02
CA ASP A 169 -10.02 -0.08 14.90
C ASP A 169 -8.59 0.42 14.60
N HIS A 170 -7.77 -0.41 13.95
CA HIS A 170 -6.38 -0.10 13.62
C HIS A 170 -6.11 -0.09 12.12
N THR A 171 -7.16 0.08 11.32
CA THR A 171 -7.08 0.07 9.86
C THR A 171 -7.43 1.44 9.29
N TYR A 172 -6.76 1.82 8.20
CA TYR A 172 -7.02 3.07 7.48
C TYR A 172 -7.23 2.79 6.00
N PHE A 173 -8.36 3.23 5.46
CA PHE A 173 -8.68 3.10 4.05
C PHE A 173 -8.09 4.28 3.27
N VAL A 174 -7.34 4.00 2.20
CA VAL A 174 -6.58 5.04 1.49
C VAL A 174 -7.49 6.00 0.70
N GLY A 175 -8.58 5.51 0.08
CA GLY A 175 -9.50 6.36 -0.68
C GLY A 175 -10.63 5.57 -1.33
N ASN A 176 -11.77 6.21 -1.59
CA ASN A 176 -13.05 5.54 -1.92
C ASN A 176 -13.04 4.65 -3.18
N ALA A 177 -12.29 5.03 -4.21
CA ALA A 177 -12.23 4.30 -5.46
C ALA A 177 -11.33 3.05 -5.35
N PRO A 178 -11.65 1.96 -6.07
CA PRO A 178 -10.72 0.85 -6.21
C PRO A 178 -9.44 1.32 -6.93
N MET A 179 -8.30 0.80 -6.49
CA MET A 179 -6.99 1.12 -7.05
C MET A 179 -6.67 0.35 -8.31
N ALA A 180 -7.16 -0.88 -8.42
CA ALA A 180 -6.95 -1.73 -9.58
C ALA A 180 -8.16 -2.62 -9.81
N HIS A 181 -8.25 -3.18 -11.02
CA HIS A 181 -9.22 -4.23 -11.33
C HIS A 181 -8.54 -5.34 -12.15
N MET A 182 -9.09 -6.55 -12.05
CA MET A 182 -8.68 -7.72 -12.81
C MET A 182 -9.93 -8.42 -13.32
N ALA A 183 -10.06 -8.53 -14.63
CA ALA A 183 -11.10 -9.34 -15.26
C ALA A 183 -10.60 -10.78 -15.32
N VAL A 184 -11.37 -11.71 -14.73
CA VAL A 184 -11.11 -13.14 -14.84
C VAL A 184 -12.15 -13.70 -15.80
N GLU A 185 -11.66 -14.10 -16.97
CA GLU A 185 -12.49 -14.71 -18.01
C GLU A 185 -12.74 -16.19 -17.71
N GLN A 186 -13.88 -16.69 -18.17
CA GLN A 186 -14.27 -18.09 -17.97
C GLN A 186 -13.32 -19.00 -18.72
N THR A 187 -12.46 -19.71 -18.00
CA THR A 187 -11.56 -20.70 -18.61
C THR A 187 -12.20 -22.08 -18.62
N ASP A 188 -13.05 -22.40 -17.63
CA ASP A 188 -13.81 -23.66 -17.55
C ASP A 188 -15.22 -23.44 -16.97
N SER A 189 -16.17 -24.24 -17.46
CA SER A 189 -17.64 -24.12 -17.33
C SER A 189 -18.26 -24.04 -15.92
N SER A 190 -17.48 -24.05 -14.83
CA SER A 190 -18.03 -24.03 -13.46
C SER A 190 -18.10 -22.64 -12.80
N VAL A 191 -17.32 -21.67 -13.25
CA VAL A 191 -17.25 -20.32 -12.64
C VAL A 191 -17.71 -19.26 -13.63
N SER A 192 -18.68 -18.43 -13.23
CA SER A 192 -19.12 -17.26 -14.01
C SER A 192 -17.96 -16.27 -14.17
N SER A 193 -17.85 -15.58 -15.31
CA SER A 193 -16.90 -14.48 -15.45
C SER A 193 -17.08 -13.49 -14.31
N PHE A 194 -15.98 -12.93 -13.80
CA PHE A 194 -16.05 -11.98 -12.70
C PHE A 194 -14.96 -10.92 -12.80
N LYS A 195 -15.25 -9.75 -12.24
CA LYS A 195 -14.33 -8.62 -12.16
C LYS A 195 -13.94 -8.42 -10.70
N ARG A 196 -12.66 -8.60 -10.40
CA ARG A 196 -12.09 -8.36 -9.07
C ARG A 196 -11.57 -6.93 -9.00
N PHE A 197 -12.01 -6.17 -8.00
CA PHE A 197 -11.54 -4.82 -7.69
C PHE A 197 -10.65 -4.85 -6.46
N PHE A 198 -9.54 -4.12 -6.49
CA PHE A 198 -8.57 -4.07 -5.41
C PHE A 198 -8.62 -2.71 -4.70
N SER A 199 -8.81 -2.72 -3.38
CA SER A 199 -8.76 -1.52 -2.54
C SER A 199 -7.60 -1.61 -1.56
N SER A 200 -6.80 -0.54 -1.43
CA SER A 200 -5.69 -0.52 -0.46
C SER A 200 -6.12 -0.04 0.91
N HIS A 201 -5.69 -0.79 1.92
CA HIS A 201 -5.88 -0.50 3.32
C HIS A 201 -4.54 -0.56 4.03
N LYS A 202 -4.37 0.27 5.06
CA LYS A 202 -3.13 0.40 5.83
C LYS A 202 -3.36 0.00 7.27
N TRP A 203 -2.40 -0.72 7.82
CA TRP A 203 -2.29 -1.00 9.25
C TRP A 203 -1.65 0.19 9.97
N LEU A 204 -2.30 0.69 11.02
CA LEU A 204 -1.85 1.88 11.75
C LEU A 204 -1.15 1.58 13.09
N ALA A 205 -1.50 0.48 13.77
CA ALA A 205 -1.07 0.29 15.16
C ALA A 205 -0.54 -1.11 15.42
N GLN A 206 0.71 -1.27 15.89
CA GLN A 206 1.13 -2.56 16.44
C GLN A 206 0.49 -2.74 17.82
N ARG A 207 -0.22 -3.85 18.07
CA ARG A 207 -0.59 -4.24 19.44
C ARG A 207 0.71 -4.42 20.23
N ASN A 208 0.95 -3.54 21.19
CA ASN A 208 2.04 -3.66 22.15
C ASN A 208 1.62 -4.67 23.23
N THR A 209 1.79 -5.96 22.93
CA THR A 209 1.59 -7.04 23.91
C THR A 209 2.47 -6.87 25.17
N MET A 210 3.61 -6.17 25.03
CA MET A 210 4.50 -5.81 26.14
C MET A 210 3.86 -4.89 27.20
N LEU A 211 3.02 -3.92 26.79
CA LEU A 211 2.39 -3.00 27.74
C LEU A 211 1.20 -3.65 28.46
N GLU A 212 0.50 -4.55 27.79
CA GLU A 212 -0.66 -5.25 28.36
C GLU A 212 -0.23 -6.28 29.41
N ASN A 213 0.88 -7.01 29.20
CA ASN A 213 1.47 -7.91 30.18
C ASN A 213 2.06 -7.16 31.40
N ALA A 214 2.60 -5.95 31.19
CA ALA A 214 3.08 -5.09 32.27
C ALA A 214 1.93 -4.49 33.10
N MET A 215 0.75 -4.30 32.51
CA MET A 215 -0.45 -3.84 33.21
C MET A 215 -1.20 -4.99 33.92
N THR A 216 -1.20 -6.21 33.35
CA THR A 216 -1.84 -7.39 33.98
C THR A 216 -0.99 -8.04 35.07
N SER A 217 0.33 -7.87 35.08
CA SER A 217 1.19 -8.35 36.19
C SER A 217 1.19 -7.45 37.43
N ARG A 218 0.45 -6.33 37.41
CA ARG A 218 0.21 -5.45 38.56
C ARG A 218 -1.19 -5.63 39.19
N GLY A 219 -1.90 -6.71 38.85
CA GLY A 219 -3.19 -7.08 39.43
C GLY A 219 -3.08 -8.24 40.41
#